data_AF-A0A1U9P933-F1
#
_entry.id   AF-A0A1U9P933-F1
#
_cell.length_a   1.000
_cell.length_b   1.000
_cell.length_c   1.000
_cell.angle_alpha   90.00
_cell.angle_beta   90.00
_cell.angle_gamma   90.00
#
_symmetry.space_group_name_H-M   'P 1'
#
loop_
_entity.id
_entity.type
_entity.pdbx_description
1 polymer ?
#
loop_
_entity_poly.entity_id
_entity_poly.type
_entity_poly.pdbx_seq_one_letter_code
_entity_poly.pdbx_strand_id
1 'polypeptide(L)'
;MRTDSTRVRFTVVNEGPACQLRGFPTVALSGQGAPDRNTPLRVVPRGEARPVQLPQGGSASTVLTFTPVLGEADGFCASGAEPTTAPSLVVGVAGTGFQVAPSDGGQFALCGNSVRATAFR
;
A
#
# COMPACT_ATOMS: atom_id res chain seq x y z
N MET A 1 7.23 13.56 -17.93
CA MET A 1 7.88 12.57 -17.05
C MET A 1 6.85 11.49 -16.76
N ARG A 2 6.91 10.33 -17.43
CA ARG A 2 5.97 9.22 -17.19
C ARG A 2 6.44 8.48 -15.95
N THR A 3 5.88 8.81 -14.81
CA THR A 3 5.99 7.96 -13.63
C THR A 3 5.09 6.75 -13.90
N ASP A 4 5.69 5.57 -14.07
CA ASP A 4 4.97 4.29 -13.95
C ASP A 4 4.59 4.12 -12.46
N SER A 5 3.76 5.03 -11.92
CA SER A 5 3.49 5.21 -10.48
C SER A 5 2.54 4.18 -9.89
N THR A 6 2.22 3.13 -10.64
CA THR A 6 1.29 2.08 -10.20
C THR A 6 1.87 1.18 -9.14
N ARG A 7 3.20 1.20 -8.95
CA ARG A 7 3.93 0.38 -7.98
C ARG A 7 4.56 1.21 -6.89
N VAL A 8 4.25 0.86 -5.64
CA VAL A 8 4.85 1.46 -4.44
C VAL A 8 5.54 0.37 -3.63
N ARG A 9 6.81 0.58 -3.29
CA ARG A 9 7.54 -0.29 -2.36
C ARG A 9 7.39 0.24 -0.95
N PHE A 10 6.93 -0.62 -0.05
CA PHE A 10 6.90 -0.36 1.38
C PHE A 10 7.97 -1.18 2.06
N THR A 11 8.88 -0.50 2.75
CA THR A 11 9.93 -1.11 3.57
C THR A 11 9.63 -0.83 5.03
N VAL A 12 9.67 -1.88 5.86
CA VAL A 12 9.61 -1.76 7.31
C VAL A 12 10.95 -2.13 7.92
N VAL A 13 11.29 -1.47 9.02
CA VAL A 13 12.49 -1.75 9.82
C VAL A 13 12.04 -2.20 11.20
N ASN A 14 12.62 -3.28 11.71
CA ASN A 14 12.34 -3.75 13.06
C ASN A 14 13.15 -2.93 14.07
N GLU A 15 12.51 -2.01 14.77
CA GLU A 15 13.16 -1.25 15.85
C GLU A 15 13.13 -1.99 17.21
N GLY A 16 12.36 -3.07 17.31
CA GLY A 16 12.18 -3.86 18.52
C GLY A 16 13.03 -5.14 18.56
N PRO A 17 12.72 -6.06 19.50
CA PRO A 17 13.35 -7.37 19.58
C PRO A 17 13.17 -8.18 18.30
N ALA A 18 14.07 -9.15 18.09
CA ALA A 18 13.97 -10.05 16.94
C ALA A 18 12.58 -10.71 16.86
N CYS A 19 11.97 -10.64 15.69
CA CYS A 19 10.61 -11.14 15.45
C CYS A 19 10.52 -11.88 14.12
N GLN A 20 9.33 -12.36 13.80
CA GLN A 20 9.06 -13.00 12.53
C GLN A 20 7.89 -12.31 11.83
N LEU A 21 8.15 -11.78 10.65
CA LEU A 21 7.13 -11.18 9.80
C LEU A 21 6.61 -12.21 8.80
N ARG A 22 5.29 -12.30 8.64
CA ARG A 22 4.63 -13.28 7.77
C ARG A 22 3.52 -12.62 6.96
N GLY A 23 3.26 -13.17 5.78
CA GLY A 23 2.07 -12.85 5.02
C GLY A 23 2.21 -11.61 4.13
N PHE A 24 1.08 -10.95 3.94
CA PHE A 24 0.90 -9.80 3.07
C PHE A 24 0.47 -8.60 3.94
N PRO A 25 0.73 -7.37 3.49
CA PRO A 25 0.19 -6.19 4.17
C PRO A 25 -1.34 -6.18 4.08
N THR A 26 -1.99 -5.48 5.01
CA THR A 26 -3.31 -4.90 4.74
C THR A 26 -3.13 -3.50 4.18
N VAL A 27 -4.11 -3.01 3.42
CA VAL A 27 -4.05 -1.68 2.83
C VAL A 27 -5.44 -1.06 2.93
N ALA A 28 -5.51 0.20 3.34
CA ALA A 28 -6.73 0.98 3.37
C ALA A 28 -6.47 2.40 2.86
N LEU A 29 -7.49 3.04 2.30
CA LEU A 29 -7.48 4.47 1.99
C LEU A 29 -7.87 5.26 3.22
N SER A 30 -7.23 6.41 3.48
CA SER A 30 -7.55 7.26 4.64
C SER A 30 -7.43 8.74 4.34
N GLY A 31 -8.19 9.55 5.10
CA GLY A 31 -7.94 10.98 5.22
C GLY A 31 -6.67 11.26 6.04
N GLN A 32 -6.01 12.39 5.80
CA GLN A 32 -4.77 12.71 6.52
C GLN A 32 -5.01 12.88 8.02
N GLY A 33 -4.13 12.28 8.83
CA GLY A 33 -4.22 12.33 10.30
C GLY A 33 -5.37 11.52 10.91
N ALA A 34 -6.07 10.72 10.11
CA ALA A 34 -7.19 9.90 10.56
C ALA A 34 -7.01 8.41 10.21
N PRO A 35 -5.93 7.75 10.68
CA PRO A 35 -5.62 6.37 10.31
C PRO A 35 -6.70 5.37 10.73
N ASP A 36 -7.44 5.65 11.81
CA ASP A 36 -8.52 4.78 12.29
C ASP A 36 -9.84 4.98 11.53
N ARG A 37 -9.95 6.02 10.70
CA ARG A 37 -11.10 6.28 9.81
C ARG A 37 -10.68 6.00 8.37
N ASN A 38 -10.53 4.72 8.08
CA ASN A 38 -10.05 4.24 6.79
C ASN A 38 -11.08 3.35 6.08
N THR A 39 -10.90 3.21 4.77
CA THR A 39 -11.67 2.32 3.90
C THR A 39 -10.75 1.20 3.40
N PRO A 40 -10.91 -0.04 3.89
CA PRO A 40 -10.05 -1.16 3.49
C PRO A 40 -10.13 -1.46 2.00
N LEU A 41 -8.98 -1.78 1.40
CA LEU A 41 -8.87 -2.33 0.06
C LEU A 41 -8.79 -3.86 0.11
N ARG A 42 -9.36 -4.51 -0.90
CA ARG A 42 -9.17 -5.95 -1.11
C ARG A 42 -7.74 -6.22 -1.56
N VAL A 43 -6.95 -6.78 -0.66
CA VAL A 43 -5.59 -7.24 -0.99
C VAL A 43 -5.67 -8.51 -1.83
N VAL A 44 -5.01 -8.48 -2.99
CA VAL A 44 -4.86 -9.61 -3.90
C VAL A 44 -3.40 -10.10 -3.82
N PRO A 45 -3.15 -11.22 -3.12
CA PRO A 45 -1.81 -11.77 -2.97
C PRO A 45 -1.09 -12.01 -4.30
N ARG A 46 0.22 -11.75 -4.31
CA ARG A 46 1.15 -12.08 -5.39
C ARG A 46 2.30 -12.93 -4.84
N GLY A 47 2.32 -14.20 -5.26
CA GLY A 47 3.32 -15.18 -4.82
C GLY A 47 2.95 -15.87 -3.50
N GLU A 48 3.87 -16.66 -2.98
CA GLU A 48 3.74 -17.35 -1.70
C GLU A 48 4.30 -16.52 -0.55
N ALA A 49 3.65 -16.55 0.60
CA ALA A 49 4.19 -15.97 1.82
C ALA A 49 5.07 -16.98 2.55
N ARG A 50 6.28 -16.56 2.92
CA ARG A 50 7.18 -17.30 3.80
C ARG A 50 7.49 -16.45 5.02
N PRO A 51 7.77 -17.08 6.18
CA PRO A 51 8.31 -16.36 7.30
C PRO A 51 9.61 -15.64 6.96
N VAL A 52 9.68 -14.37 7.36
CA VAL A 52 10.88 -13.53 7.33
C VAL A 52 11.36 -13.36 8.77
N GLN A 53 12.51 -13.92 9.09
CA GLN A 53 13.18 -13.66 10.35
C GLN A 53 13.72 -12.23 10.32
N LEU A 54 13.26 -11.39 11.24
CA LEU A 54 13.55 -9.97 11.27
C LEU A 54 14.33 -9.64 12.56
N PRO A 55 15.67 -9.61 12.54
CA PRO A 55 16.44 -9.18 13.71
C PRO A 55 16.18 -7.70 13.99
N GLN A 56 16.57 -7.22 15.17
CA GLN A 56 16.57 -5.78 15.46
C GLN A 56 17.43 -5.04 14.43
N GLY A 57 16.93 -3.95 13.88
CA GLY A 57 17.53 -3.19 12.76
C GLY A 57 17.35 -3.84 11.38
N GLY A 58 16.84 -5.07 11.31
CA GLY A 58 16.54 -5.76 10.05
C GLY A 58 15.36 -5.12 9.32
N SER A 59 15.30 -5.30 8.00
CA SER A 59 14.22 -4.75 7.17
C SER A 59 13.56 -5.81 6.30
N ALA A 60 12.29 -5.57 5.97
CA ALA A 60 11.52 -6.36 5.03
C ALA A 60 10.71 -5.42 4.13
N SER A 61 10.46 -5.85 2.90
CA SER A 61 9.74 -5.07 1.90
C SER A 61 8.54 -5.81 1.33
N THR A 62 7.49 -5.06 0.99
CA THR A 62 6.39 -5.49 0.12
C THR A 62 6.21 -4.49 -1.01
N VAL A 63 5.66 -4.94 -2.13
CA VAL A 63 5.30 -4.07 -3.26
C VAL A 63 3.79 -4.10 -3.42
N LEU A 64 3.20 -2.91 -3.39
CA LEU A 64 1.81 -2.67 -3.72
C LEU A 64 1.71 -2.28 -5.20
N THR A 65 0.73 -2.83 -5.91
CA THR A 65 0.40 -2.48 -7.29
C THR A 65 -1.07 -2.14 -7.39
N PHE A 66 -1.35 -0.89 -7.77
CA PHE A 66 -2.70 -0.37 -7.96
C PHE A 66 -3.13 -0.47 -9.43
N THR A 67 -4.43 -0.53 -9.67
CA THR A 67 -4.95 -0.31 -11.01
C THR A 67 -4.79 1.17 -11.36
N PRO A 68 -4.07 1.51 -12.44
CA PRO A 68 -3.85 2.90 -12.80
C PRO A 68 -5.15 3.63 -13.12
N VAL A 69 -5.18 4.90 -12.75
CA VAL A 69 -6.06 5.89 -13.36
C VAL A 69 -5.42 6.34 -14.67
N LEU A 70 -6.22 6.45 -15.74
CA LEU A 70 -5.76 6.81 -17.08
C LEU A 70 -6.20 8.23 -17.43
N GLY A 71 -5.56 8.87 -18.41
CA GLY A 71 -5.91 10.23 -18.86
C GLY A 71 -5.26 11.35 -18.05
N GLU A 72 -5.56 12.60 -18.42
CA GLU A 72 -5.12 13.83 -17.75
C GLU A 72 -6.19 14.34 -16.77
N ALA A 73 -5.82 15.26 -15.87
CA ALA A 73 -6.69 15.89 -14.86
C ALA A 73 -7.39 14.87 -13.92
N ASP A 74 -8.72 14.81 -13.92
CA ASP A 74 -9.50 13.93 -13.03
C ASP A 74 -9.33 12.44 -13.37
N GLY A 75 -8.81 12.15 -14.56
CA GLY A 75 -8.56 10.80 -15.04
C GLY A 75 -9.82 9.94 -15.15
N PHE A 76 -9.65 8.71 -15.61
CA PHE A 76 -10.74 7.74 -15.77
C PHE A 76 -10.25 6.32 -15.56
N CYS A 77 -11.19 5.45 -15.16
CA CYS A 77 -10.94 4.02 -15.12
C CYS A 77 -11.30 3.36 -16.45
N ALA A 78 -10.49 2.40 -16.89
CA ALA A 78 -10.77 1.64 -18.11
C ALA A 78 -12.13 0.92 -18.08
N SER A 79 -12.67 0.65 -16.88
CA SER A 79 -14.00 0.09 -16.68
C SER A 79 -15.15 1.09 -16.85
N GLY A 80 -14.86 2.39 -17.01
CA GLY A 80 -15.85 3.47 -17.01
C GLY A 80 -16.31 3.92 -15.61
N ALA A 81 -15.78 3.33 -14.54
CA ALA A 81 -16.08 3.78 -13.17
C ALA A 81 -15.32 5.06 -12.81
N GLU A 82 -15.85 5.83 -11.86
CA GLU A 82 -15.16 6.98 -11.29
C GLU A 82 -13.92 6.53 -10.49
N PRO A 83 -12.76 7.18 -10.69
CA PRO A 83 -11.60 6.96 -9.84
C PRO A 83 -11.87 7.29 -8.37
N THR A 84 -11.32 6.51 -7.46
CA THR A 84 -11.30 6.87 -6.04
C THR A 84 -10.01 7.60 -5.72
N THR A 85 -10.10 8.69 -4.96
CA THR A 85 -8.93 9.42 -4.47
C THR A 85 -8.86 9.42 -2.95
N ALA A 86 -7.63 9.37 -2.42
CA ALA A 86 -7.38 9.51 -0.99
C ALA A 86 -6.03 10.20 -0.76
N PRO A 87 -5.91 11.08 0.23
CA PRO A 87 -4.65 11.78 0.48
C PRO A 87 -3.62 10.88 1.19
N SER A 88 -4.01 9.71 1.69
CA SER A 88 -3.09 8.76 2.35
C SER A 88 -3.57 7.31 2.24
N LEU A 89 -2.63 6.40 2.50
CA LEU A 89 -2.91 4.99 2.74
C LEU A 89 -2.60 4.65 4.20
N VAL A 90 -3.29 3.66 4.75
CA VAL A 90 -2.84 2.91 5.93
C VAL A 90 -2.36 1.55 5.46
N VAL A 91 -1.08 1.25 5.72
CA VAL A 91 -0.47 -0.04 5.43
C VAL A 91 -0.33 -0.80 6.74
N GLY A 92 -1.06 -1.90 6.90
CA GLY A 92 -0.98 -2.74 8.08
C GLY A 92 0.14 -3.79 7.96
N VAL A 93 1.02 -3.83 8.96
CA VAL A 93 2.15 -4.76 9.05
C VAL A 93 2.17 -5.35 10.44
N ALA A 94 2.03 -6.68 10.54
CA ALA A 94 2.02 -7.42 11.82
C ALA A 94 1.06 -6.84 12.89
N GLY A 95 -0.09 -6.31 12.46
CA GLY A 95 -1.10 -5.72 13.34
C GLY A 95 -0.93 -4.21 13.59
N THR A 96 0.19 -3.61 13.20
CA THR A 96 0.43 -2.17 13.29
C THR A 96 0.08 -1.47 11.98
N GLY A 97 -0.70 -0.39 12.04
CA GLY A 97 -1.05 0.43 10.88
C GLY A 97 -0.10 1.62 10.71
N PHE A 98 0.47 1.78 9.51
CA PHE A 98 1.34 2.91 9.16
C PHE A 98 0.62 3.80 8.15
N GLN A 99 0.35 5.05 8.53
CA GLN A 99 -0.20 6.03 7.61
C GLN A 99 0.90 6.66 6.77
N VAL A 100 0.69 6.69 5.45
CA VAL A 100 1.68 7.13 4.48
C VAL A 100 1.01 7.98 3.41
N ALA A 101 1.71 9.04 3.01
CA ALA A 101 1.24 10.01 2.04
C ALA A 101 2.22 10.10 0.86
N PRO A 102 1.77 10.52 -0.33
CA PRO A 102 2.67 10.83 -1.42
C PRO A 102 3.64 11.96 -1.02
N SER A 103 4.92 11.81 -1.35
CA SER A 103 5.96 12.78 -0.97
C SER A 103 5.83 14.13 -1.67
N ASP A 104 5.12 14.17 -2.80
CA ASP A 104 4.83 15.37 -3.59
C ASP A 104 3.59 16.13 -3.10
N GLY A 105 2.96 15.68 -1.99
CA GLY A 105 1.73 16.27 -1.47
C GLY A 105 0.49 15.94 -2.31
N GLY A 106 0.62 15.04 -3.29
CA GLY A 106 -0.48 14.57 -4.12
C GLY A 106 -1.47 13.65 -3.40
N GLN A 107 -2.34 13.04 -4.17
CA GLN A 107 -3.30 12.03 -3.69
C GLN A 107 -3.00 10.67 -4.32
N PHE A 108 -3.34 9.60 -3.61
CA PHE A 108 -3.49 8.29 -4.21
C PHE A 108 -4.77 8.27 -5.03
N ALA A 109 -4.64 8.06 -6.33
CA ALA A 109 -5.77 7.85 -7.24
C ALA A 109 -5.72 6.41 -7.75
N LEU A 110 -6.83 5.68 -7.65
CA LEU A 110 -6.91 4.27 -8.02
C LEU A 110 -8.24 3.90 -8.64
N CYS A 111 -8.18 2.88 -9.49
CA CYS A 111 -9.36 2.29 -10.09
C CYS A 111 -9.78 0.99 -9.39
N GLY A 112 -11.03 0.98 -8.91
CA GLY A 112 -11.60 -0.13 -8.14
C GLY A 112 -11.15 -0.14 -6.68
N ASN A 113 -11.48 -1.22 -5.98
CA ASN A 113 -11.30 -1.36 -4.52
C ASN A 113 -10.24 -2.41 -4.15
N SER A 114 -9.32 -2.73 -5.06
CA SER A 114 -8.34 -3.79 -4.86
C SER A 114 -6.91 -3.33 -5.10
N VAL A 115 -5.98 -3.93 -4.38
CA VAL A 115 -4.54 -3.71 -4.53
C VAL A 115 -3.85 -5.06 -4.61
N ARG A 116 -2.92 -5.21 -5.55
CA ARG A 116 -2.09 -6.42 -5.61
C ARG A 116 -0.88 -6.21 -4.70
N ALA A 117 -0.61 -7.14 -3.80
CA ALA A 117 0.50 -7.03 -2.86
C ALA A 117 1.39 -8.27 -2.90
N THR A 118 2.71 -8.08 -2.87
CA THR A 118 3.65 -9.19 -2.69
C THR A 118 3.76 -9.55 -1.21
N ALA A 119 4.16 -10.79 -0.91
CA ALA A 119 4.53 -11.13 0.46
C ALA A 119 5.73 -10.28 0.93
N PHE A 120 5.87 -10.11 2.24
CA PHE A 120 7.08 -9.52 2.84
C PHE A 120 8.29 -10.41 2.57
N ARG A 121 9.43 -9.77 2.33
CA ARG A 121 10.71 -10.40 1.99
C ARG A 121 11.88 -9.46 2.21
#